data_AF-A0A929PAA0-F1
#
_entry.id   AF-A0A929PAA0-F1
#
_cell.length_a   1.000
_cell.length_b   1.000
_cell.length_c   1.000
_cell.angle_alpha   90.00
_cell.angle_beta   90.00
_cell.angle_gamma   90.00
#
_symmetry.space_group_name_H-M   'P 1'
#
loop_
_entity.id
_entity.type
_entity.pdbx_description
1 polymer ?
#
loop_
_entity_poly.entity_id
_entity_poly.type
_entity_poly.pdbx_seq_one_letter_code
_entity_poly.pdbx_strand_id
1 'polypeptide(L)'
;MALSIRNPLAERLAREVAAEGGENLTEAIIHALEERLERLRGRRTTTDTAEEIIRISRRCSLLPDLDQRSPEEILGYDHIGLPQ
;
A
#
# COMPACT_ATOMS: atom_id res chain seq x y z
N MET A 1 -27.08 -6.87 -10.72
CA MET A 1 -27.96 -6.23 -9.72
C MET A 1 -27.89 -4.73 -9.89
N ALA A 2 -29.00 -4.01 -9.70
CA ALA A 2 -29.03 -2.55 -9.84
C ALA A 2 -28.79 -1.85 -8.49
N LEU A 3 -27.92 -0.85 -8.49
CA LEU A 3 -27.67 0.03 -7.33
C LEU A 3 -28.66 1.21 -7.40
N SER A 4 -29.48 1.41 -6.36
CA SER A 4 -30.40 2.56 -6.26
C SER A 4 -29.95 3.50 -5.15
N ILE A 5 -29.56 4.72 -5.52
CA ILE A 5 -29.15 5.77 -4.58
C ILE A 5 -30.14 6.93 -4.71
N ARG A 6 -30.95 7.18 -3.67
CA ARG A 6 -31.86 8.35 -3.60
C ARG A 6 -31.21 9.46 -2.80
N ASN A 7 -30.33 10.21 -3.45
CA ASN A 7 -29.69 11.37 -2.84
C ASN A 7 -29.44 12.44 -3.92
N PRO A 8 -30.04 13.64 -3.82
CA PRO A 8 -29.87 14.71 -4.80
C PRO A 8 -28.42 15.17 -4.99
N LEU A 9 -27.60 15.12 -3.93
CA LEU A 9 -26.19 15.46 -4.01
C LEU A 9 -25.42 14.42 -4.82
N ALA A 10 -25.71 13.13 -4.62
CA ALA A 10 -25.06 12.06 -5.37
C ALA A 10 -25.39 12.14 -6.87
N GLU A 11 -26.65 12.42 -7.21
CA GLU A 11 -27.06 12.64 -8.60
C GLU A 11 -26.35 13.85 -9.22
N ARG A 12 -26.30 14.99 -8.51
CA ARG A 12 -25.62 16.19 -9.00
C ARG A 12 -24.13 15.94 -9.27
N LEU A 13 -23.43 15.32 -8.31
CA LEU A 13 -22.00 15.01 -8.45
C LEU A 13 -21.75 14.03 -9.59
N ALA A 14 -22.57 12.98 -9.72
CA ALA A 14 -22.42 12.01 -10.80
C ALA A 14 -22.62 12.66 -12.18
N ARG A 15 -23.57 13.59 -12.31
CA ARG A 15 -23.78 14.35 -13.56
C ARG A 15 -22.61 15.29 -13.88
N GLU A 16 -22.06 15.96 -12.87
CA GLU A 16 -20.91 16.86 -13.02
C GLU A 16 -19.67 16.08 -13.47
N VAL A 17 -19.36 14.96 -12.81
CA VAL A 17 -18.25 14.07 -13.20
C VAL A 17 -18.45 13.54 -14.62
N ALA A 18 -19.65 13.08 -14.96
CA ALA A 18 -19.96 12.60 -16.31
C ALA A 18 -19.78 13.69 -17.38
N ALA A 19 -20.19 14.93 -17.08
CA ALA A 19 -20.06 16.06 -18.00
C ALA A 19 -18.59 16.46 -18.21
N GLU A 20 -17.80 16.53 -17.15
CA GLU A 20 -16.37 16.85 -17.21
C GLU A 20 -15.56 15.71 -17.86
N GLY A 21 -15.94 14.45 -17.59
CA GLY A 21 -15.29 13.25 -18.14
C GLY A 21 -15.72 12.89 -19.57
N GLY A 22 -16.79 13.49 -20.09
CA GLY A 22 -17.34 13.15 -21.40
C GLY A 22 -17.91 11.74 -21.50
N GLU A 23 -18.32 11.17 -20.37
CA GLU A 23 -18.77 9.77 -20.22
C GLU A 23 -20.23 9.71 -19.78
N ASN A 24 -20.86 8.53 -19.88
CA ASN A 24 -22.23 8.40 -19.40
C ASN A 24 -22.28 8.28 -17.87
N LEU A 25 -23.46 8.53 -17.28
CA LEU A 25 -23.64 8.55 -15.83
C LEU A 25 -23.20 7.25 -15.14
N THR A 26 -23.37 6.10 -15.81
CA THR A 26 -22.99 4.80 -15.28
C THR A 26 -21.47 4.63 -15.27
N GLU A 27 -20.81 5.00 -16.36
CA GLU A 27 -19.34 4.99 -16.48
C GLU A 27 -18.71 5.89 -15.43
N ALA A 28 -19.19 7.12 -15.29
CA ALA A 28 -18.72 8.06 -14.27
C ALA A 28 -18.81 7.51 -12.85
N ILE A 29 -19.92 6.85 -12.51
CA ILE A 29 -20.10 6.26 -11.19
C ILE A 29 -19.14 5.07 -11.00
N ILE A 30 -18.98 4.22 -12.01
CA ILE A 30 -18.07 3.07 -11.93
C ILE A 30 -16.63 3.55 -11.74
N HIS A 31 -16.14 4.44 -12.60
CA HIS A 31 -14.78 4.95 -12.53
C HIS A 31 -14.51 5.68 -11.20
N ALA A 32 -15.42 6.54 -10.74
CA ALA A 32 -15.27 7.23 -9.46
C ALA A 32 -15.17 6.26 -8.27
N LEU A 33 -15.93 5.16 -8.30
CA LEU A 33 -15.87 4.11 -7.27
C LEU A 33 -14.57 3.30 -7.37
N GLU A 34 -14.14 2.94 -8.58
CA GLU A 34 -12.88 2.22 -8.82
C GLU A 34 -11.68 3.02 -8.33
N GLU A 35 -11.57 4.29 -8.71
CA GLU A 35 -10.50 5.17 -8.23
C GLU A 35 -10.52 5.32 -6.71
N ARG A 36 -11.72 5.44 -6.11
CA ARG A 36 -11.84 5.54 -4.66
C ARG A 36 -11.38 4.25 -3.98
N LEU A 37 -11.75 3.09 -4.53
CA LEU A 37 -11.29 1.80 -4.05
C LEU A 37 -9.78 1.64 -4.19
N GLU A 38 -9.19 2.07 -5.31
CA GLU A 38 -7.75 2.03 -5.52
C GLU A 38 -7.00 2.89 -4.49
N ARG A 39 -7.45 4.13 -4.27
CA ARG A 39 -6.87 5.01 -3.24
C ARG A 39 -6.97 4.42 -1.83
N LEU A 40 -8.08 3.74 -1.51
CA LEU A 40 -8.27 3.08 -0.21
C LEU A 40 -7.38 1.83 -0.08
N ARG A 41 -7.29 1.02 -1.14
CA ARG A 41 -6.44 -0.18 -1.20
C ARG A 41 -4.97 0.20 -1.10
N GLY A 42 -4.50 1.19 -1.85
CA GLY A 42 -3.11 1.68 -1.78
C GLY A 42 -2.73 2.13 -0.37
N ARG A 43 -3.59 2.91 0.29
CA ARG A 43 -3.37 3.33 1.70
C ARG A 43 -3.31 2.13 2.66
N ARG A 44 -4.18 1.14 2.46
CA ARG A 44 -4.19 -0.08 3.27
C ARG A 44 -2.91 -0.89 3.06
N THR A 45 -2.49 -1.12 1.82
CA THR A 45 -1.26 -1.87 1.51
C THR A 45 -0.01 -1.24 2.13
N THR A 46 0.14 0.10 2.08
CA THR A 46 1.27 0.77 2.73
C THR A 46 1.24 0.61 4.25
N THR A 47 0.06 0.72 4.87
CA THR A 47 -0.10 0.54 6.32
C THR A 47 0.18 -0.90 6.72
N ASP A 48 -0.40 -1.86 6.01
CA ASP A 48 -0.22 -3.30 6.22
C ASP A 48 1.27 -3.67 6.05
N THR A 49 1.97 -3.13 5.05
CA THR A 49 3.40 -3.42 4.83
C THR A 49 4.28 -2.92 5.98
N ALA A 50 4.04 -1.69 6.45
CA ALA A 50 4.80 -1.13 7.57
C ALA A 50 4.56 -1.93 8.87
N GLU A 51 3.32 -2.33 9.12
CA GLU A 51 2.95 -3.16 10.27
C GLU A 51 3.62 -4.54 10.20
N GLU A 52 3.63 -5.17 9.01
CA GLU A 52 4.30 -6.44 8.78
C GLU A 52 5.82 -6.37 8.99
N ILE A 53 6.48 -5.30 8.52
CA ILE A 53 7.91 -5.06 8.76
C ILE A 53 8.19 -4.94 10.27
N ILE A 54 7.39 -4.16 11.00
CA ILE A 54 7.54 -4.00 12.46
C ILE A 54 7.31 -5.33 13.18
N ARG A 55 6.32 -6.11 12.76
CA ARG A 55 6.03 -7.44 13.32
C ARG A 55 7.20 -8.39 13.12
N ILE A 56 7.79 -8.41 11.93
CA ILE A 56 8.98 -9.23 11.63
C ILE A 56 10.19 -8.75 12.44
N SER A 57 10.44 -7.44 12.48
CA SER A 57 11.55 -6.83 13.22
C SER A 57 11.49 -7.18 14.71
N ARG A 58 10.33 -7.04 15.35
CA ARG A 58 10.11 -7.41 16.76
C ARG A 58 10.36 -8.90 16.99
N ARG A 59 9.93 -9.76 16.06
CA ARG A 59 10.19 -11.20 16.18
C ARG A 59 11.68 -11.51 16.11
N CYS A 60 12.40 -10.89 15.18
CA CYS A 60 13.85 -11.08 15.04
C CYS A 60 14.62 -10.54 16.26
N SER A 61 14.22 -9.39 16.81
CA SER A 61 14.91 -8.77 17.95
C SER A 61 14.76 -9.54 19.27
N LEU A 62 13.83 -10.50 19.35
CA LEU A 62 13.64 -11.37 20.51
C LEU A 62 14.50 -12.64 20.45
N LEU A 63 15.14 -12.92 19.31
CA LEU A 63 16.00 -14.10 19.18
C LEU A 63 17.33 -13.86 19.90
N PRO A 64 17.91 -14.90 20.54
CA PRO A 64 19.23 -14.80 21.15
C PRO A 64 20.29 -14.61 20.07
N ASP A 65 21.31 -13.81 20.39
CA ASP A 65 22.49 -13.72 19.55
C ASP A 65 23.34 -14.99 19.70
N LEU A 66 23.49 -15.74 18.61
CA LEU A 66 24.21 -17.00 18.55
C LEU A 66 25.65 -16.82 18.03
N ASP A 67 25.98 -15.66 17.47
CA ASP A 67 27.26 -15.41 16.82
C ASP A 67 27.74 -14.00 17.16
N GLN A 68 28.66 -13.92 18.12
CA GLN A 68 29.17 -12.65 18.63
C GLN A 68 30.29 -12.05 17.75
N ARG A 69 30.58 -12.66 16.60
CA ARG A 69 31.53 -12.09 15.64
C ARG A 69 31.05 -10.70 15.21
N SER A 70 31.99 -9.79 15.03
CA SER A 70 31.66 -8.48 14.48
C SER A 70 31.16 -8.63 13.03
N PRO A 71 30.40 -7.65 12.49
CA PRO A 71 30.00 -7.67 11.10
C PRO A 71 31.17 -7.89 10.13
N GLU A 72 32.35 -7.32 10.42
CA GLU A 72 33.57 -7.48 9.63
C GLU A 72 34.10 -8.92 9.68
N GLU A 73 34.11 -9.54 10.87
CA GLU A 73 34.51 -10.94 11.07
C GLU A 73 33.52 -11.93 10.44
N ILE A 74 32.23 -11.56 10.36
CA ILE A 74 31.21 -12.35 9.65
C ILE A 74 31.40 -12.26 8.14
N LEU A 75 31.71 -11.07 7.63
CA LEU A 75 31.96 -10.84 6.20
C LEU A 75 33.29 -11.46 5.73
N GLY A 76 34.29 -11.56 6.61
CA GLY A 76 35.58 -12.19 6.31
C GLY A 76 36.42 -11.40 5.29
N TYR A 77 36.12 -10.12 5.12
CA TYR A 77 36.89 -9.22 4.26
C TYR A 77 38.02 -8.58 5.04
N ASP A 78 39.16 -8.41 4.38
CA ASP A 78 40.22 -7.55 4.89
C ASP A 78 39.82 -6.05 4.79
N HIS A 79 40.70 -5.18 5.29
CA HIS A 79 40.50 -3.74 5.34
C HIS A 79 40.45 -3.06 3.95
N ILE A 80 40.70 -3.81 2.86
CA ILE A 80 40.56 -3.35 1.47
C ILE A 80 39.41 -4.06 0.73
N GLY A 81 38.61 -4.88 1.42
CA GLY A 81 37.42 -5.52 0.87
C GLY A 81 37.69 -6.82 0.10
N LEU A 82 38.86 -7.45 0.29
CA LEU A 82 39.19 -8.74 -0.33
C LEU A 82 38.93 -9.89 0.66
N PRO A 83 38.38 -11.03 0.19
CA PRO A 83 38.22 -12.21 1.02
C PRO A 83 39.60 -12.79 1.38
N GLN A 84 39.80 -13.15 2.64
CA GLN A 84 40.98 -13.91 3.11
C GLN A 84 40.81 -15.41 2.90
#